data_AF-A0AAU8J4T8-F1
#
_entry.id   AF-A0AAU8J4T8-F1
#
_cell.length_a   1.000
_cell.length_b   1.000
_cell.length_c   1.000
_cell.angle_alpha   90.00
_cell.angle_beta   90.00
_cell.angle_gamma   90.00
#
_symmetry.space_group_name_H-M   'P 1'
#
loop_
_entity.id
_entity.type
_entity.pdbx_description
1 polymer ?
#
loop_
_entity_poly.entity_id
_entity_poly.type
_entity_poly.pdbx_seq_one_letter_code
_entity_poly.pdbx_strand_id
1 'polypeptide(L)'
;MTDEEHTNPPVARTFLSCATEVARLMDLGDAADVPEARRARHLAHAARKSLLERAHLPEEFFAPLLTAAVYDPDPSFCRWFVEPAVYAFGRRRVMTALLDYLRTGTDAEQAGAKRAWYCAHVPLHADRSPAYAAGRSRDPALDESRDVMDEWQQALRGSAT
;
A
#
# COMPACT_ATOMS: atom_id res chain seq x y z
N MET A 1 27.35 -1.89 36.94
CA MET A 1 26.42 -0.81 36.56
C MET A 1 25.95 -1.17 35.16
N THR A 2 24.93 -2.02 35.10
CA THR A 2 24.32 -2.48 33.84
C THR A 2 23.22 -1.48 33.51
N ASP A 3 23.45 -0.66 32.49
CA ASP A 3 22.39 0.09 31.84
C ASP A 3 21.48 -0.92 31.12
N GLU A 4 20.32 -1.21 31.72
CA GLU A 4 19.23 -1.85 31.01
C GLU A 4 18.62 -0.82 30.06
N GLU A 5 19.06 -0.85 28.81
CA GLU A 5 18.42 -0.17 27.70
C GLU A 5 17.02 -0.76 27.52
N HIS A 6 16.06 -0.13 28.20
CA HIS A 6 14.64 -0.45 28.12
C HIS A 6 14.16 -0.08 26.71
N THR A 7 14.44 -0.96 25.75
CA THR A 7 13.93 -0.85 24.38
C THR A 7 12.42 -0.99 24.47
N ASN A 8 11.73 0.14 24.50
CA ASN A 8 10.28 0.20 24.41
C ASN A 8 9.87 -0.67 23.21
N PRO A 9 8.93 -1.62 23.36
CA PRO A 9 8.49 -2.41 22.22
C PRO A 9 8.02 -1.46 21.11
N PRO A 10 8.34 -1.73 19.84
CA PRO A 10 7.93 -0.87 18.74
C PRO A 10 6.41 -0.72 18.80
N VAL A 11 5.94 0.53 18.85
CA VAL A 11 4.51 0.85 18.89
C VAL A 11 3.83 0.18 17.69
N ALA A 12 2.83 -0.66 17.96
CA ALA A 12 2.11 -1.37 16.92
C ALA A 12 1.50 -0.37 15.92
N ARG A 13 1.78 -0.56 14.62
CA ARG A 13 1.25 0.33 13.58
C ARG A 13 -0.27 0.23 13.53
N THR A 14 -0.91 1.38 13.32
CA THR A 14 -2.35 1.50 13.12
C THR A 14 -2.65 2.08 11.74
N PHE A 15 -3.86 1.87 11.24
CA PHE A 15 -4.28 2.50 9.98
C PHE A 15 -4.09 4.03 10.00
N LEU A 16 -4.40 4.68 11.12
CA LEU A 16 -4.21 6.12 11.28
C LEU A 16 -2.74 6.53 11.12
N SER A 17 -1.81 5.81 11.78
CA SER A 17 -0.38 6.11 11.63
C SER A 17 0.08 5.99 10.17
N CYS A 18 -0.36 4.94 9.47
CA CYS A 18 0.02 4.68 8.08
C CYS A 18 -0.57 5.74 7.12
N ALA A 19 -1.86 6.08 7.28
CA ALA A 19 -2.50 7.14 6.49
C ALA A 19 -1.86 8.51 6.74
N THR A 20 -1.41 8.77 7.96
CA THR A 20 -0.71 10.01 8.33
C THR A 20 0.65 10.12 7.64
N GLU A 21 1.41 9.03 7.54
CA GLU A 21 2.69 9.04 6.81
C GLU A 21 2.50 9.37 5.33
N VAL A 22 1.51 8.77 4.66
CA VAL A 22 1.16 9.11 3.28
C VAL A 22 0.74 10.58 3.16
N ALA A 23 -0.08 11.08 4.09
CA ALA A 23 -0.50 12.47 4.11
C ALA A 23 0.66 13.45 4.29
N ARG A 24 1.64 13.12 5.14
CA ARG A 24 2.85 13.94 5.33
C ARG A 24 3.69 14.02 4.06
N LEU A 25 3.89 12.91 3.36
CA LEU A 25 4.59 12.91 2.07
C LEU A 25 3.85 13.72 1.00
N MET A 26 2.53 13.83 1.12
CA MET A 26 1.68 14.65 0.26
C MET A 26 1.51 16.10 0.73
N ASP A 27 2.11 16.48 1.87
CA ASP A 27 1.96 17.78 2.51
C ASP A 27 0.50 18.17 2.83
N LEU A 28 -0.29 17.20 3.33
CA LEU A 28 -1.74 17.34 3.56
C LEU A 28 -2.15 17.71 5.00
N GLY A 29 -1.20 18.16 5.82
CA GLY A 29 -1.44 18.38 7.26
C GLY A 29 -1.81 17.09 8.01
N ASP A 30 -2.18 17.22 9.29
CA ASP A 30 -2.48 16.09 10.18
C ASP A 30 -3.98 15.86 10.43
N ALA A 31 -4.84 16.74 9.89
CA ALA A 31 -6.29 16.75 10.12
C ALA A 31 -6.64 16.70 11.62
N ALA A 32 -5.93 17.48 12.45
CA ALA A 32 -6.13 17.55 13.90
C ALA A 32 -7.58 17.93 14.32
N ASP A 33 -8.26 18.72 13.49
CA ASP A 33 -9.66 19.13 13.67
C ASP A 33 -10.68 18.03 13.36
N VAL A 34 -10.27 16.96 12.67
CA VAL A 34 -11.13 15.81 12.37
C VAL A 34 -11.15 14.84 13.56
N PRO A 35 -12.34 14.32 13.96
CA PRO A 35 -12.45 13.29 14.98
C PRO A 35 -11.58 12.08 14.67
N GLU A 36 -10.86 11.56 15.67
CA GLU A 36 -9.86 10.48 15.52
C GLU A 36 -10.41 9.27 14.76
N ALA A 37 -11.64 8.84 15.09
CA ALA A 37 -12.32 7.72 14.44
C ALA A 37 -12.51 7.88 12.92
N ARG A 38 -12.48 9.11 12.40
CA ARG A 38 -12.62 9.43 10.96
C ARG A 38 -11.33 9.93 10.32
N ARG A 39 -10.33 10.29 11.13
CA ARG A 39 -9.11 10.98 10.67
C ARG A 39 -8.35 10.18 9.63
N ALA A 40 -8.14 8.88 9.86
CA ALA A 40 -7.42 8.03 8.91
C ALA A 40 -8.09 8.00 7.52
N ARG A 41 -9.43 7.83 7.50
CA ARG A 41 -10.21 7.81 6.26
C ARG A 41 -10.23 9.18 5.59
N HIS A 42 -10.29 10.27 6.36
CA HIS A 42 -10.21 11.63 5.85
C HIS A 42 -8.88 11.90 5.13
N LEU A 43 -7.75 11.57 5.77
CA LEU A 43 -6.42 11.70 5.19
C LEU A 43 -6.26 10.84 3.92
N ALA A 44 -6.72 9.58 3.97
CA ALA A 44 -6.71 8.68 2.82
C ALA A 44 -7.49 9.26 1.62
N HIS A 45 -8.68 9.81 1.90
CA HIS A 45 -9.51 10.43 0.87
C HIS A 45 -8.84 11.68 0.27
N ALA A 46 -8.25 12.52 1.11
CA ALA A 46 -7.54 13.73 0.67
C ALA A 46 -6.32 13.40 -0.21
N ALA A 47 -5.57 12.34 0.13
CA ALA A 47 -4.38 11.94 -0.63
C ALA A 47 -4.70 11.31 -1.99
N ARG A 48 -5.81 10.55 -2.07
CA ARG A 48 -6.12 9.68 -3.22
C ARG A 48 -6.03 10.38 -4.57
N LYS A 49 -6.70 11.53 -4.73
CA LYS A 49 -6.78 12.23 -6.03
C LYS A 49 -5.38 12.68 -6.47
N SER A 50 -4.68 13.37 -5.57
CA SER A 50 -3.34 13.90 -5.83
C SER A 50 -2.30 12.82 -6.10
N LEU A 51 -2.44 11.62 -5.51
CA LEU A 51 -1.61 10.46 -5.83
C LEU A 51 -1.84 9.95 -7.26
N LEU A 52 -3.10 9.86 -7.70
CA LEU A 52 -3.44 9.35 -9.04
C LEU A 52 -3.09 10.32 -10.17
N GLU A 53 -3.10 11.63 -9.89
CA GLU A 53 -2.74 12.67 -10.86
C GLU A 53 -1.24 12.74 -11.16
N ARG A 54 -0.40 11.97 -10.43
CA ARG A 54 1.05 11.90 -10.65
C ARG A 54 1.41 10.71 -11.53
N ALA A 55 2.17 10.96 -12.61
CA ALA A 55 2.67 9.89 -13.49
C ALA A 55 3.78 9.06 -12.83
N HIS A 56 4.54 9.70 -11.94
CA HIS A 56 5.61 9.10 -11.17
C HIS A 56 5.48 9.58 -9.72
N LEU A 57 5.76 8.68 -8.78
CA LEU A 57 5.92 9.02 -7.38
C LEU A 57 7.38 8.81 -6.99
N PRO A 58 7.92 9.66 -6.11
CA PRO A 58 9.21 9.41 -5.48
C PRO A 58 9.23 8.06 -4.75
N GLU A 59 10.41 7.45 -4.68
CA GLU A 59 10.60 6.10 -4.12
C GLU A 59 10.14 6.01 -2.65
N GLU A 60 10.25 7.09 -1.87
CA GLU A 60 9.80 7.16 -0.48
C GLU A 60 8.28 6.94 -0.31
N PHE A 61 7.48 7.01 -1.37
CA PHE A 61 6.05 6.71 -1.31
C PHE A 61 5.75 5.21 -1.33
N PHE A 62 6.64 4.37 -1.84
CA PHE A 62 6.32 2.95 -2.07
C PHE A 62 5.93 2.24 -0.77
N ALA A 63 6.82 2.26 0.22
CA ALA A 63 6.57 1.55 1.49
C ALA A 63 5.37 2.13 2.28
N PRO A 64 5.20 3.47 2.44
CA PRO A 64 4.02 4.03 3.09
C PRO A 64 2.69 3.70 2.41
N LEU A 65 2.64 3.67 1.07
CA LEU A 65 1.42 3.29 0.34
C LEU A 65 1.07 1.82 0.59
N LEU A 66 2.05 0.91 0.49
CA LEU A 66 1.83 -0.52 0.73
C LEU A 66 1.43 -0.78 2.20
N THR A 67 2.11 -0.12 3.14
CA THR A 67 1.80 -0.26 4.57
C THR A 67 0.39 0.26 4.88
N ALA A 68 0.01 1.42 4.33
CA ALA A 68 -1.35 1.96 4.48
C ALA A 68 -2.42 1.04 3.88
N ALA A 69 -2.14 0.42 2.72
CA ALA A 69 -3.04 -0.57 2.12
C ALA A 69 -3.26 -1.80 3.02
N VAL A 70 -2.17 -2.35 3.57
CA VAL A 70 -2.19 -3.54 4.43
C VAL A 70 -2.94 -3.26 5.74
N TYR A 71 -2.70 -2.11 6.35
CA TYR A 71 -3.34 -1.74 7.62
C TYR A 71 -4.75 -1.15 7.47
N ASP A 72 -5.25 -0.88 6.26
CA ASP A 72 -6.63 -0.42 6.07
C ASP A 72 -7.62 -1.54 6.47
N PRO A 73 -8.50 -1.30 7.47
CA PRO A 73 -9.45 -2.31 7.91
C PRO A 73 -10.58 -2.55 6.88
N ASP A 74 -10.77 -1.64 5.91
CA ASP A 74 -11.84 -1.75 4.93
C ASP A 74 -11.32 -2.33 3.60
N PRO A 75 -11.82 -3.51 3.17
CA PRO A 75 -11.40 -4.14 1.92
C PRO A 75 -11.68 -3.30 0.67
N SER A 76 -12.68 -2.40 0.72
CA SER A 76 -13.06 -1.58 -0.44
C SER A 76 -12.14 -0.38 -0.63
N PHE A 77 -11.52 0.11 0.46
CA PHE A 77 -10.75 1.35 0.43
C PHE A 77 -9.24 1.17 0.47
N CYS A 78 -8.73 -0.03 0.78
CA CYS A 78 -7.30 -0.32 0.61
C CYS A 78 -6.82 -0.03 -0.84
N ARG A 79 -7.73 -0.13 -1.82
CA ARG A 79 -7.54 0.31 -3.21
C ARG A 79 -7.00 1.74 -3.33
N TRP A 80 -7.37 2.66 -2.45
CA TRP A 80 -6.94 4.07 -2.53
C TRP A 80 -5.43 4.25 -2.41
N PHE A 81 -4.71 3.25 -1.88
CA PHE A 81 -3.26 3.22 -1.81
C PHE A 81 -2.65 2.23 -2.81
N VAL A 82 -3.29 1.08 -3.02
CA VAL A 82 -2.80 0.06 -3.98
C VAL A 82 -2.84 0.58 -5.41
N GLU A 83 -3.94 1.21 -5.82
CA GLU A 83 -4.10 1.72 -7.19
C GLU A 83 -3.00 2.73 -7.58
N PRO A 84 -2.76 3.81 -6.82
CA PRO A 84 -1.64 4.71 -7.15
C PRO A 84 -0.28 4.03 -7.07
N ALA A 85 -0.07 3.07 -6.15
CA ALA A 85 1.18 2.32 -6.09
C ALA A 85 1.42 1.49 -7.36
N VAL A 86 0.40 0.82 -7.89
CA VAL A 86 0.50 0.06 -9.14
C VAL A 86 0.80 0.99 -10.31
N TYR A 87 0.10 2.13 -10.39
CA TYR A 87 0.35 3.13 -11.43
C TYR A 87 1.80 3.62 -11.42
N ALA A 88 2.31 4.00 -10.25
CA ALA A 88 3.64 4.60 -10.13
C ALA A 88 4.80 3.59 -10.18
N PHE A 89 4.63 2.39 -9.59
CA PHE A 89 5.75 1.48 -9.29
C PHE A 89 5.71 0.12 -10.00
N GLY A 90 4.62 -0.22 -10.70
CA GLY A 90 4.49 -1.54 -11.33
C GLY A 90 3.67 -2.51 -10.53
N ARG A 91 2.77 -3.23 -11.20
CA ARG A 91 2.00 -4.31 -10.58
C ARG A 91 2.91 -5.37 -10.00
N ARG A 92 3.96 -5.77 -10.72
CA ARG A 92 4.90 -6.80 -10.29
C ARG A 92 5.50 -6.48 -8.91
N ARG A 93 5.96 -5.24 -8.75
CA ARG A 93 6.59 -4.78 -7.51
C ARG A 93 5.62 -4.72 -6.34
N VAL A 94 4.43 -4.17 -6.57
CA VAL A 94 3.35 -4.13 -5.56
C VAL A 94 2.98 -5.54 -5.10
N MET A 95 2.77 -6.47 -6.03
CA MET A 95 2.42 -7.85 -5.71
C MET A 95 3.55 -8.56 -4.95
N THR A 96 4.81 -8.34 -5.35
CA THR A 96 5.96 -8.92 -4.63
C THR A 96 5.99 -8.46 -3.18
N ALA A 97 5.79 -7.16 -2.92
CA ALA A 97 5.75 -6.64 -1.55
C ALA A 97 4.57 -7.21 -0.73
N LEU A 98 3.40 -7.39 -1.36
CA LEU A 98 2.25 -8.02 -0.70
C LEU A 98 2.50 -9.51 -0.39
N LEU A 99 3.20 -10.22 -1.27
CA LEU A 99 3.62 -11.60 -1.05
C LEU A 99 4.60 -11.70 0.13
N ASP A 100 5.50 -10.73 0.30
CA ASP A 100 6.38 -10.67 1.46
C ASP A 100 5.57 -10.50 2.75
N TYR A 101 4.61 -9.58 2.80
CA TYR A 101 3.68 -9.47 3.93
C TYR A 101 2.91 -10.76 4.22
N LEU A 102 2.51 -11.49 3.18
CA LEU A 102 1.84 -12.79 3.34
C LEU A 102 2.77 -13.84 3.98
N ARG A 103 4.06 -13.84 3.62
CA ARG A 103 5.05 -14.83 4.08
C ARG A 103 5.60 -14.55 5.48
N THR A 104 5.86 -13.27 5.79
CA THR A 104 6.64 -12.89 6.97
C THR A 104 5.88 -11.96 7.92
N GLY A 105 4.72 -11.44 7.51
CA GLY A 105 3.94 -10.52 8.32
C GLY A 105 3.25 -11.20 9.49
N THR A 106 2.85 -10.40 10.47
CA THR A 106 1.90 -10.77 11.53
C THR A 106 0.55 -11.17 10.95
N ASP A 107 -0.30 -11.86 11.73
CA ASP A 107 -1.65 -12.25 11.29
C ASP A 107 -2.48 -11.07 10.74
N ALA A 108 -2.34 -9.89 11.37
CA ALA A 108 -2.99 -8.67 10.92
C ALA A 108 -2.47 -8.20 9.56
N GLU A 109 -1.15 -8.22 9.36
CA GLU A 109 -0.51 -7.86 8.09
C GLU A 109 -0.84 -8.87 6.99
N GLN A 110 -0.83 -10.16 7.29
CA GLN A 110 -1.22 -11.20 6.33
C GLN A 110 -2.69 -11.05 5.90
N ALA A 111 -3.59 -10.79 6.85
CA ALA A 111 -5.00 -10.52 6.55
C ALA A 111 -5.15 -9.25 5.69
N GLY A 112 -4.37 -8.21 6.00
CA GLY A 112 -4.27 -6.98 5.23
C GLY A 112 -3.77 -7.17 3.80
N ALA A 113 -2.68 -7.91 3.65
CA ALA A 113 -2.09 -8.24 2.37
C ALA A 113 -3.06 -9.01 1.48
N LYS A 114 -3.83 -9.95 2.03
CA LYS A 114 -4.89 -10.67 1.30
C LYS A 114 -5.97 -9.72 0.77
N ARG A 115 -6.39 -8.70 1.53
CA ARG A 115 -7.34 -7.68 1.06
C ARG A 115 -6.72 -6.82 -0.06
N ALA A 116 -5.51 -6.32 0.17
CA ALA A 116 -4.79 -5.47 -0.78
C ALA A 116 -4.45 -6.20 -2.10
N TRP A 117 -4.15 -7.49 -2.04
CA TRP A 117 -3.85 -8.32 -3.21
C TRP A 117 -4.99 -8.33 -4.23
N TYR A 118 -6.24 -8.37 -3.77
CA TYR A 118 -7.39 -8.27 -4.67
C TYR A 118 -7.41 -6.94 -5.43
N CYS A 119 -7.10 -5.84 -4.75
CA CYS A 119 -7.00 -4.52 -5.38
C CYS A 119 -5.80 -4.39 -6.31
N ALA A 120 -4.75 -5.20 -6.15
CA ALA A 120 -3.59 -5.20 -7.03
C ALA A 120 -3.87 -5.84 -8.40
N HIS A 121 -5.05 -6.41 -8.63
CA HIS A 121 -5.49 -6.97 -9.92
C HIS A 121 -6.37 -6.03 -10.74
N VAL A 122 -6.70 -4.84 -10.22
CA VAL A 122 -7.61 -3.94 -10.95
C VAL A 122 -7.02 -3.54 -12.31
N PRO A 123 -7.85 -3.51 -13.37
CA PRO A 123 -7.42 -3.02 -14.67
C PRO A 123 -6.92 -1.58 -14.57
N LEU A 124 -5.85 -1.29 -15.31
CA LEU A 124 -5.24 0.03 -15.36
C LEU A 124 -5.75 0.74 -16.60
N HIS A 125 -6.07 2.02 -16.44
CA HIS A 125 -6.71 2.81 -17.48
C HIS A 125 -6.00 4.16 -17.65
N ALA A 126 -5.85 4.57 -18.90
CA ALA A 126 -5.18 5.81 -19.28
C ALA A 126 -5.88 7.09 -18.74
N ASP A 127 -7.20 7.02 -18.53
CA ASP A 127 -8.02 8.12 -18.00
C ASP A 127 -7.89 8.29 -16.47
N ARG A 128 -7.33 7.29 -15.77
CA ARG A 128 -7.19 7.29 -14.31
C ARG A 128 -5.86 7.84 -13.81
N SER A 129 -4.81 7.73 -14.61
CA SER A 129 -3.48 8.25 -14.26
C SER A 129 -2.67 8.58 -15.52
N PRO A 130 -1.94 9.71 -15.53
CA PRO A 130 -1.06 10.06 -16.63
C PRO A 130 0.13 9.09 -16.82
N ALA A 131 0.35 8.16 -15.89
CA ALA A 131 1.31 7.05 -16.05
C ALA A 131 0.98 6.13 -17.24
N TYR A 132 -0.30 6.08 -17.64
CA TYR A 132 -0.81 5.24 -18.74
C TYR A 132 -1.36 6.07 -19.92
N ALA A 133 -1.11 7.38 -19.93
CA ALA A 133 -1.56 8.25 -21.01
C ALA A 133 -0.96 7.83 -22.36
N ALA A 134 -1.77 7.95 -23.41
CA ALA A 134 -1.34 7.68 -24.78
C ALA A 134 -0.08 8.51 -25.13
N GLY A 135 0.94 7.85 -25.67
CA GLY A 135 2.23 8.48 -26.00
C GLY A 135 3.33 8.29 -24.95
N ARG A 136 3.04 7.74 -23.76
CA ARG A 136 4.07 7.18 -22.88
C ARG A 136 4.25 5.70 -23.14
N SER A 137 5.49 5.27 -23.40
CA SER A 137 5.85 3.85 -23.41
C SER A 137 6.17 3.45 -21.98
N ARG A 138 5.25 2.73 -21.34
CA ARG A 138 5.53 2.04 -20.08
C ARG A 138 6.13 0.68 -20.42
N ASP A 139 7.20 0.30 -19.72
CA ASP A 139 7.80 -1.02 -19.83
C ASP A 139 6.78 -2.09 -19.37
N PRO A 140 6.35 -3.02 -20.25
CA PRO A 140 5.44 -4.10 -19.88
C PRO A 140 5.97 -5.00 -18.76
N ALA A 141 7.29 -5.10 -18.59
CA ALA A 141 7.90 -5.91 -17.53
C ALA A 141 7.53 -5.43 -16.11
N LEU A 142 7.12 -4.17 -15.96
CA LEU A 142 6.62 -3.63 -14.67
C LEU A 142 5.30 -4.27 -14.24
N ASP A 143 4.52 -4.78 -15.19
CA ASP A 143 3.20 -5.34 -14.93
C ASP A 143 3.09 -6.85 -15.18
N GLU A 144 4.13 -7.47 -15.72
CA GLU A 144 4.26 -8.93 -15.80
C GLU A 144 4.45 -9.54 -14.41
N SER A 145 3.47 -10.33 -13.96
CA SER A 145 3.36 -10.80 -12.58
C SER A 145 2.95 -12.26 -12.46
N ARG A 146 3.03 -13.05 -13.54
CA ARG A 146 2.56 -14.45 -13.54
C ARG A 146 3.29 -15.33 -12.51
N ASP A 147 4.60 -15.24 -12.46
CA ASP A 147 5.44 -15.93 -11.47
C ASP A 147 5.09 -15.51 -10.03
N VAL A 148 4.88 -14.21 -9.76
CA VAL A 148 4.49 -13.72 -8.43
C VAL A 148 3.10 -14.25 -8.04
N MET A 149 2.18 -14.40 -9.01
CA MET A 149 0.89 -15.04 -8.77
C MET A 149 1.04 -16.52 -8.39
N ASP A 150 1.90 -17.26 -9.08
CA ASP A 150 2.14 -18.67 -8.79
C ASP A 150 2.73 -18.85 -7.38
N GLU A 151 3.69 -17.99 -7.01
CA GLU A 151 4.27 -17.96 -5.67
C GLU A 151 3.25 -17.61 -4.58
N TRP A 152 2.34 -16.68 -4.84
CA TRP A 152 1.25 -16.36 -3.92
C TRP A 152 0.32 -17.56 -3.69
N GLN A 153 -0.04 -18.28 -4.75
CA GLN A 153 -0.85 -19.49 -4.62
C GLN A 153 -0.12 -20.58 -3.82
N GLN A 154 1.19 -20.71 -3.99
CA GLN A 154 2.00 -21.62 -3.19
C GLN A 154 2.02 -21.22 -1.71
N ALA A 155 2.23 -19.93 -1.41
CA ALA A 155 2.24 -19.40 -0.05
C ALA A 155 0.91 -19.66 0.68
N LEU A 156 -0.22 -19.42 0.01
CA LEU A 156 -1.56 -19.69 0.59
C LEU A 156 -1.77 -21.17 0.94
N ARG A 157 -1.18 -22.10 0.20
CA ARG A 157 -1.26 -23.55 0.47
C ARG A 157 -0.37 -23.99 1.63
N GLY A 158 0.75 -23.31 1.83
CA GLY A 158 1.71 -23.59 2.92
C GLY A 158 1.26 -23.11 4.30
N SER A 159 0.30 -22.18 4.38
CA SER A 159 -0.23 -21.65 5.65
C SER A 159 -1.38 -22.49 6.25
N ALA A 160 -1.71 -23.65 5.69
CA ALA A 160 -2.85 -24.49 6.08
C ALA A 160 -2.49 -25.73 6.94
N THR A 161 -1.31 -25.76 7.53
CA THR A 161 -0.80 -26.81 8.43
C THR A 161 -0.55 -26.26 9.82
#